data_AF-A0A2G8SVQ8-F1
#
_entry.id   AF-A0A2G8SVQ8-F1
#
_cell.length_a   1.000
_cell.length_b   1.000
_cell.length_c   1.000
_cell.angle_alpha   90.00
_cell.angle_beta   90.00
_cell.angle_gamma   90.00
#
_symmetry.space_group_name_H-M   'P 1'
#
loop_
_entity.id
_entity.type
_entity.pdbx_description
1 polymer ?
#
loop_
_entity_poly.entity_id
_entity_poly.type
_entity_poly.pdbx_seq_one_letter_code
_entity_poly.pdbx_strand_id
1 'polypeptide(L)' 'MATKPSSPDLTGLTHEQKDILILTLLARLEALESKVNKNSSNSSKPPSSDGLAKKTSSLRQSSGKPPGAQPGHKRQPK' A
#
# COMPACT_ATOMS: atom_id res chain seq x y z
N MET A 1 10.00 12.64 11.95
CA MET A 1 9.77 11.78 13.14
C MET A 1 8.37 12.08 13.63
N ALA A 2 7.37 11.23 13.35
CA ALA A 2 6.02 11.47 13.85
C ALA A 2 6.00 11.19 15.36
N THR A 3 5.79 12.23 16.17
CA THR A 3 5.65 12.10 17.62
C THR A 3 4.33 11.39 17.91
N LYS A 4 4.38 10.20 18.52
CA LYS A 4 3.17 9.48 18.96
C LYS A 4 2.47 10.34 20.03
N PRO A 5 1.16 10.64 19.89
CA PRO A 5 0.47 11.43 20.90
C PRO A 5 0.54 10.71 22.25
N SER A 6 0.81 11.48 23.31
CA SER A 6 0.74 11.02 24.69
C SER A 6 -0.63 10.38 24.96
N SER A 7 -0.65 9.23 25.63
CA SER A 7 -1.90 8.57 26.01
C SER A 7 -2.75 9.51 26.86
N PRO A 8 -4.06 9.66 26.59
CA PRO A 8 -4.95 10.45 27.44
C PRO A 8 -5.06 9.85 28.83
N ASP A 9 -5.13 10.71 29.86
CA ASP A 9 -5.41 10.27 31.24
C ASP A 9 -6.89 9.87 31.36
N LEU A 10 -7.12 8.61 31.70
CA LEU A 10 -8.46 7.99 31.72
C LEU A 10 -9.05 7.87 33.14
N THR A 11 -8.31 8.34 34.16
CA THR A 11 -8.64 8.11 35.57
C THR A 11 -9.94 8.80 36.01
N GLY A 12 -10.29 9.94 35.40
CA GLY A 12 -11.49 10.73 35.74
C GLY A 12 -12.75 10.43 34.94
N LEU A 13 -12.73 9.48 33.99
CA LEU A 13 -13.88 9.21 33.13
C LEU A 13 -14.93 8.32 33.83
N THR A 14 -16.20 8.70 33.70
CA THR A 14 -17.34 7.88 34.13
C THR A 14 -17.48 6.64 33.25
N HIS A 15 -18.22 5.64 33.72
CA HIS A 15 -18.45 4.40 32.94
C HIS A 15 -19.09 4.67 31.58
N GLU A 16 -20.12 5.52 31.54
CA GLU A 16 -20.80 5.90 30.30
C GLU A 16 -19.84 6.59 29.31
N GLN A 17 -18.96 7.47 29.82
CA GLN A 17 -17.96 8.14 28.99
C GLN A 17 -16.93 7.15 28.44
N LYS A 18 -16.58 6.11 29.21
CA LYS A 18 -15.70 5.02 28.75
C LYS A 18 -16.37 4.18 27.68
N ASP A 19 -17.66 3.86 27.83
CA ASP A 19 -18.41 3.07 26.85
C ASP A 19 -18.50 3.81 25.51
N ILE A 20 -18.80 5.11 25.53
CA ILE A 20 -18.79 5.96 24.33
C ILE A 20 -17.39 5.96 23.70
N LEU A 21 -16.34 6.14 24.51
CA LEU A 21 -14.97 6.16 24.03
C LEU A 21 -14.61 4.83 23.34
N ILE A 22 -14.95 3.69 23.95
CA ILE A 22 -14.72 2.35 23.39
C ILE A 22 -15.43 2.22 22.03
N LEU A 23 -16.71 2.59 21.94
CA LEU A 23 -17.45 2.53 20.68
C LEU A 23 -16.80 3.40 19.59
N THR A 24 -16.35 4.60 19.93
CA THR A 24 -15.67 5.48 18.96
C THR A 24 -14.33 4.92 18.49
N LEU A 25 -13.57 4.29 19.40
CA LEU A 25 -12.29 3.69 19.08
C LEU A 25 -12.47 2.46 18.20
N LEU A 26 -13.46 1.62 18.48
CA LEU A 26 -13.79 0.45 17.66
C LEU A 26 -14.17 0.87 16.23
N ALA A 27 -15.04 1.86 16.06
CA ALA A 27 -15.41 2.37 14.74
C ALA A 27 -14.21 2.95 13.97
N ARG A 28 -13.33 3.67 14.68
CA ARG A 28 -12.09 4.20 14.09
C ARG A 28 -11.12 3.09 13.69
N LEU A 29 -11.00 2.06 14.53
CA LEU A 29 -10.14 0.91 14.30
C LEU A 29 -10.63 0.13 13.08
N GLU A 30 -11.93 -0.18 13.00
CA GLU A 30 -12.55 -0.83 11.84
C GLU A 30 -12.34 -0.04 10.55
N ALA A 31 -12.49 1.29 10.58
CA ALA A 31 -12.22 2.14 9.43
C ALA A 31 -10.73 2.17 9.03
N LEU A 32 -9.82 2.03 10.00
CA LEU A 32 -8.38 1.96 9.75
C LEU A 32 -7.97 0.59 9.21
N GLU A 33 -8.48 -0.49 9.79
CA GLU A 33 -8.29 -1.86 9.29
C GLU A 33 -8.84 -2.00 7.87
N SER A 34 -10.02 -1.45 7.60
CA SER A 34 -10.63 -1.40 6.27
C SER A 34 -9.80 -0.60 5.27
N LYS A 35 -8.98 0.36 5.71
CA LYS A 35 -8.03 1.12 4.87
C LYS A 35 -6.72 0.37 4.65
N VAL A 36 -6.23 -0.35 5.65
CA VAL A 36 -5.00 -1.13 5.57
C VAL A 36 -5.20 -2.39 4.74
N ASN A 37 -6.37 -3.01 4.82
CA ASN A 37 -6.77 -4.11 3.95
C ASN A 37 -7.02 -3.65 2.50
N LYS A 38 -6.70 -2.41 2.12
CA LYS A 38 -6.82 -1.93 0.74
C LYS A 38 -5.65 -2.35 -0.13
N ASN A 39 -5.86 -3.45 -0.83
CA ASN A 39 -5.04 -3.96 -1.91
C ASN A 39 -5.69 -3.61 -3.27
N SER A 40 -5.10 -4.02 -4.39
CA SER A 40 -5.66 -3.73 -5.72
C SER A 40 -7.10 -4.22 -5.90
N SER A 41 -7.50 -5.26 -5.14
CA SER A 41 -8.80 -5.92 -5.21
C SER A 41 -9.99 -5.06 -4.74
N ASN A 42 -9.79 -4.09 -3.83
CA ASN A 42 -10.89 -3.30 -3.25
C ASN A 42 -10.77 -1.78 -3.47
N SER A 43 -9.83 -1.33 -4.31
CA SER A 43 -9.57 0.09 -4.57
C SER A 43 -9.93 0.54 -5.99
N SER A 44 -10.64 -0.30 -6.76
CA SER A 44 -10.91 -0.11 -8.19
C SER A 44 -9.65 0.07 -9.05
N LYS A 45 -8.47 -0.29 -8.50
CA LYS A 45 -7.20 -0.29 -9.22
C LYS A 45 -7.07 -1.61 -9.99
N PRO A 46 -6.50 -1.61 -11.21
CA PRO A 46 -6.33 -2.84 -11.96
C PRO A 46 -5.42 -3.83 -11.19
N PRO A 47 -5.59 -5.16 -11.35
CA PRO A 47 -4.83 -6.19 -10.61
C PRO A 47 -3.31 -6.15 -10.85
N SER A 48 -2.85 -5.46 -11.89
CA SER A 48 -1.45 -5.07 -12.09
C SER A 48 -0.92 -4.08 -11.03
N SER A 49 -1.80 -3.47 -10.23
CA SER A 49 -1.49 -2.44 -9.23
C SER A 49 -1.17 -3.00 -7.85
N ASP A 50 -1.53 -4.26 -7.54
CA ASP A 50 -1.08 -4.92 -6.29
C ASP A 50 0.40 -5.32 -6.36
N GLY A 51 0.95 -5.29 -7.57
CA GLY A 51 2.21 -5.92 -7.85
C GLY A 51 2.10 -7.44 -7.78
N LEU A 52 2.98 -8.09 -8.51
CA LEU A 52 3.26 -9.49 -8.29
C LEU A 52 3.97 -9.57 -6.93
N ALA A 53 3.36 -10.20 -5.92
CA ALA A 53 3.97 -10.29 -4.57
C ALA A 53 5.41 -10.85 -4.60
N LYS A 54 5.82 -11.48 -5.71
CA LYS A 54 7.21 -11.50 -6.18
C LYS A 54 7.32 -11.11 -7.64
N LYS A 55 7.94 -9.97 -8.00
CA LYS A 55 8.29 -9.65 -9.40
C LYS A 55 8.89 -10.88 -10.08
N THR A 56 8.32 -11.31 -11.21
CA THR A 56 8.82 -12.46 -11.96
C THR A 56 10.21 -12.10 -12.44
N SER A 57 11.21 -12.85 -12.02
CA SER A 57 12.53 -12.75 -12.60
C SER A 57 12.48 -13.34 -14.01
N SER A 58 13.15 -12.68 -14.96
CA SER A 58 13.31 -13.25 -16.29
C SER A 58 14.08 -14.56 -16.19
N LEU A 59 13.48 -15.65 -16.69
CA LEU A 59 14.15 -16.94 -16.83
C LEU A 59 15.12 -16.98 -18.03
N ARG A 60 15.17 -15.92 -18.84
CA ARG A 60 16.05 -15.83 -20.01
C ARG A 60 17.49 -15.63 -19.56
N GLN A 61 18.40 -16.35 -20.21
CA GLN A 61 19.83 -16.10 -20.13
C GLN A 61 20.19 -14.78 -20.83
N SER A 62 21.22 -14.08 -20.35
CA SER A 62 21.72 -12.87 -21.00
C SER A 62 22.23 -13.21 -22.39
N SER A 63 21.74 -12.50 -23.41
CA SER A 63 22.06 -12.79 -24.80
C SER A 63 23.46 -12.34 -25.22
N GLY A 64 24.18 -11.60 -24.36
CA GLY A 64 25.51 -11.03 -24.64
C GLY A 64 25.55 -9.98 -25.76
N LYS A 65 24.42 -9.72 -26.43
CA LYS A 65 24.33 -8.79 -27.57
C LYS A 65 24.20 -7.35 -27.08
N PRO A 66 24.81 -6.38 -27.78
CA PRO A 66 24.69 -4.97 -27.42
C PRO A 66 23.21 -4.53 -27.50
N PRO A 67 22.71 -3.77 -26.51
CA PRO A 67 21.34 -3.24 -26.54
C PRO A 67 21.21 -2.19 -27.65
N GLY A 68 20.23 -2.36 -28.54
CA GLY A 68 19.99 -1.42 -29.63
C GLY A 68 19.27 -2.04 -30.81
N ALA A 69 18.91 -1.20 -31.78
CA ALA A 69 18.41 -1.66 -33.07
C ALA A 69 19.55 -2.32 -33.86
N GLN A 70 19.20 -3.20 -34.82
CA GLN A 70 20.20 -3.74 -35.73
C GLN A 70 20.93 -2.59 -36.46
N PRO A 71 22.24 -2.74 -36.75
CA PRO A 71 22.98 -1.78 -37.55
C PRO A 71 22.21 -1.46 -38.85
N GLY A 72 21.97 -0.17 -39.13
CA GLY A 72 21.26 0.29 -40.32
C GLY A 72 19.79 0.70 -40.13
N HIS A 73 19.20 0.50 -38.95
CA HIS A 73 17.85 1.02 -38.67
C HIS A 73 17.88 2.51 -38.29
N LYS A 74 17.28 3.35 -39.14
CA LYS A 74 17.02 4.76 -38.82
C LYS A 74 15.96 4.84 -37.71
N ARG A 75 16.32 5.46 -36.58
CA ARG A 75 15.37 5.75 -35.49
C ARG A 75 14.31 6.74 -35.99
N GLN A 76 13.04 6.39 -35.88
CA GLN A 76 11.96 7.36 -36.12
C GLN A 76 11.89 8.32 -34.91
N PRO A 77 11.71 9.63 -35.14
CA PRO A 77 11.49 10.58 -34.05
C PRO A 77 10.16 10.27 -33.34
N LYS A 78 10.13 10.54 -32.04
CA LYS A 78 8.99 10.32 -31.16
C LYS A 78 8.00 11.48 -31.23
#